data_AF-A0A1B6PBI9-F1
#
_entry.id   AF-A0A1B6PBI9-F1
#
_cell.length_a   1.000
_cell.length_b   1.000
_cell.length_c   1.000
_cell.angle_alpha   90.00
_cell.angle_beta   90.00
_cell.angle_gamma   90.00
#
_symmetry.space_group_name_H-M   'P 1'
#
loop_
_entity.id
_entity.type
_entity.pdbx_description
1 polymer ?
#
loop_
_entity_poly.entity_id
_entity_poly.type
_entity_poly.pdbx_seq_one_letter_code
_entity_poly.pdbx_strand_id
1 'polypeptide(L)'
;MASPSPPPSPICARSMATPSPPPAVQPPSDVTPAPLLPDASASAADAFQKLSLHVTHASLGLETPVDGDDYGGGSCSKPPAPAPKKKTKSKSSKRDENSIWTRSTSRKRKNKKATPQQRAAAAQPWPGAAGAEECAPGQPVLLSRVFKSERILLLADRLTAASSKGYRMVRATHGVAAGAWYFEVKVIHLGSTGHARLGWATNMADIDMPVGCGAYSFGYRDIDGAKVHMSWRDSYGEEGYGEGDVLGFYISLPDGERYEPQVNLNNKGKPFLVQGQDAQAHVPGSKICYFKNGVCQGLAFEDILGGRYYPAASLYTMPNKPNCVVKFNFGPNFNFFPQDFGGLPIPQPMSEVPRQALR
;
A
#
# COMPACT_ATOMS: atom_id res chain seq x y z
N MET A 1 -25.53 69.20 -26.56
CA MET A 1 -25.78 68.94 -25.13
C MET A 1 -27.21 68.45 -25.00
N ALA A 2 -27.44 67.30 -24.38
CA ALA A 2 -28.78 66.72 -24.18
C ALA A 2 -28.91 66.28 -22.73
N SER A 3 -30.00 66.66 -22.08
CA SER A 3 -30.24 66.41 -20.65
C SER A 3 -30.75 64.98 -20.41
N PRO A 4 -30.42 64.35 -19.26
CA PRO A 4 -30.92 63.02 -18.92
C PRO A 4 -32.39 63.03 -18.51
N SER A 5 -33.08 61.91 -18.77
CA SER A 5 -34.49 61.69 -18.42
C SER A 5 -34.69 61.28 -16.95
N PRO A 6 -35.88 61.56 -16.35
CA PRO A 6 -36.18 61.22 -14.95
C PRO A 6 -36.56 59.72 -14.77
N PRO A 7 -36.42 59.17 -13.55
CA PRO A 7 -36.73 57.78 -13.25
C PRO A 7 -38.24 57.52 -13.07
N PRO A 8 -38.73 56.27 -13.26
CA PRO A 8 -40.14 55.91 -13.16
C PRO A 8 -40.63 55.74 -11.70
N SER A 9 -41.91 56.05 -11.50
CA SER A 9 -42.63 55.94 -10.21
C SER A 9 -42.91 54.48 -9.79
N PRO A 10 -43.08 54.19 -8.48
CA PRO A 10 -43.22 52.83 -7.97
C PRO A 10 -44.58 52.19 -8.31
N ILE A 11 -44.55 50.89 -8.64
CA ILE A 11 -45.73 50.09 -8.97
C ILE A 11 -46.45 49.64 -7.69
N CYS A 12 -47.79 49.72 -7.71
CA CYS A 12 -48.67 49.38 -6.60
C CYS A 12 -48.58 47.89 -6.20
N ALA A 13 -48.34 47.61 -4.92
CA ALA A 13 -48.25 46.25 -4.40
C ALA A 13 -49.63 45.57 -4.35
N ARG A 14 -49.85 44.56 -5.21
CA ARG A 14 -50.97 43.62 -5.05
C ARG A 14 -50.64 42.62 -3.94
N SER A 15 -51.49 42.60 -2.91
CA SER A 15 -51.49 41.52 -1.92
C SER A 15 -51.76 40.18 -2.60
N MET A 16 -50.82 39.25 -2.51
CA MET A 16 -51.04 37.84 -2.82
C MET A 16 -51.26 37.08 -1.52
N ALA A 17 -52.41 36.44 -1.38
CA ALA A 17 -52.70 35.58 -0.24
C ALA A 17 -51.77 34.36 -0.23
N THR A 18 -51.22 34.03 0.93
CA THR A 18 -50.40 32.83 1.13
C THR A 18 -51.29 31.57 1.10
N PRO A 19 -50.92 30.52 0.35
CA PRO A 19 -51.61 29.24 0.45
C PRO A 19 -51.29 28.56 1.78
N SER A 20 -52.33 28.10 2.47
CA SER A 20 -52.24 27.32 3.70
C SER A 20 -51.58 25.96 3.47
N PRO A 21 -50.78 25.44 4.43
CA PRO A 21 -50.11 24.14 4.27
C PRO A 21 -51.10 22.96 4.28
N PRO A 22 -50.77 21.84 3.61
CA PRO A 22 -51.58 20.62 3.66
C PRO A 22 -51.54 19.99 5.06
N PRO A 23 -52.58 19.23 5.46
CA PRO A 23 -52.63 18.56 6.76
C PRO A 23 -51.53 17.50 6.90
N ALA A 24 -50.94 17.41 8.09
CA ALA A 24 -49.90 16.43 8.38
C ALA A 24 -50.47 15.00 8.38
N VAL A 25 -50.00 14.17 7.45
CA VAL A 25 -50.25 12.73 7.47
C VAL A 25 -49.38 12.11 8.56
N GLN A 26 -50.01 11.58 9.62
CA GLN A 26 -49.32 10.78 10.62
C GLN A 26 -48.88 9.45 10.00
N PRO A 27 -47.63 9.00 10.21
CA PRO A 27 -47.21 7.66 9.78
C PRO A 27 -47.92 6.60 10.63
N PRO A 28 -48.23 5.41 10.06
CA PRO A 28 -48.87 4.34 10.81
C PRO A 28 -47.97 3.84 11.95
N SER A 29 -48.48 3.91 13.17
CA SER A 29 -47.83 3.36 14.36
C SER A 29 -48.04 1.84 14.43
N ASP A 30 -47.31 1.09 13.61
CA ASP A 30 -46.93 -0.30 13.89
C ASP A 30 -45.90 -0.78 12.85
N VAL A 31 -44.62 -0.63 13.18
CA VAL A 31 -43.53 -1.33 12.51
C VAL A 31 -42.70 -2.01 13.58
N THR A 32 -43.00 -3.28 13.85
CA THR A 32 -42.14 -4.16 14.64
C THR A 32 -40.75 -4.15 13.98
N PRO A 33 -39.66 -3.83 14.69
CA PRO A 33 -38.35 -3.85 14.07
C PRO A 33 -38.02 -5.27 13.63
N ALA A 34 -37.73 -5.44 12.33
CA ALA A 34 -37.18 -6.68 11.82
C ALA A 34 -35.91 -7.03 12.62
N PRO A 35 -35.68 -8.32 12.97
CA PRO A 35 -34.50 -8.68 13.75
C PRO A 35 -33.24 -8.25 13.00
N LEU A 36 -32.42 -7.44 13.66
CA LEU A 36 -31.12 -7.03 13.14
C LEU A 36 -30.31 -8.29 12.86
N LEU A 37 -30.09 -8.58 11.58
CA LEU A 37 -29.15 -9.61 11.16
C LEU A 37 -27.78 -9.24 11.76
N PRO A 38 -27.06 -10.19 12.39
CA PRO A 38 -25.78 -9.88 12.99
C PRO A 38 -24.83 -9.34 11.93
N ASP A 39 -24.12 -8.25 12.26
CA ASP A 39 -23.22 -7.58 11.33
C ASP A 39 -22.19 -8.59 10.78
N ALA A 40 -22.18 -8.75 9.46
CA ALA A 40 -21.31 -9.71 8.78
C ALA A 40 -19.82 -9.44 9.04
N SER A 41 -19.44 -8.23 9.48
CA SER A 41 -18.08 -7.90 9.90
C SER A 41 -17.73 -8.46 11.28
N ALA A 42 -18.65 -8.46 12.26
CA ALA A 42 -18.46 -9.14 13.54
C ALA A 42 -18.31 -10.66 13.33
N SER A 43 -19.16 -11.25 12.48
CA SER A 43 -19.08 -12.66 12.08
C SER A 43 -17.73 -13.03 11.46
N ALA A 44 -17.07 -12.12 10.71
CA ALA A 44 -15.77 -12.35 10.11
C ALA A 44 -14.62 -12.35 11.14
N ALA A 45 -14.66 -11.44 12.12
CA ALA A 45 -13.72 -11.44 13.24
C ALA A 45 -13.87 -12.70 14.11
N ASP A 46 -15.12 -13.06 14.45
CA ASP A 46 -15.46 -14.29 15.16
C ASP A 46 -15.01 -15.55 14.41
N ALA A 47 -15.19 -15.59 13.08
CA ALA A 47 -14.75 -16.70 12.24
C ALA A 47 -13.23 -16.89 12.32
N PHE A 48 -12.45 -15.80 12.27
CA PHE A 48 -11.00 -15.88 12.45
C PHE A 48 -10.58 -16.22 13.88
N GLN A 49 -11.30 -15.75 14.90
CA GLN A 49 -10.99 -16.09 16.29
C GLN A 49 -11.26 -17.58 16.57
N LYS A 50 -12.36 -18.13 16.00
CA LYS A 50 -12.64 -19.57 15.99
C LYS A 50 -11.59 -20.37 15.19
N LEU A 51 -11.12 -19.84 14.05
CA LEU A 51 -10.08 -20.48 13.24
C LEU A 51 -8.72 -20.50 13.98
N SER A 52 -8.34 -19.39 14.62
CA SER A 52 -7.14 -19.32 15.46
C SER A 52 -7.18 -20.32 16.62
N LEU A 53 -8.34 -20.48 17.29
CA LEU A 53 -8.51 -21.47 18.37
C LEU A 53 -8.29 -22.93 17.89
N HIS A 54 -8.74 -23.26 16.68
CA HIS A 54 -8.50 -24.59 16.10
C HIS A 54 -7.03 -24.80 15.71
N VAL A 55 -6.36 -23.77 15.16
CA VAL A 55 -4.93 -23.84 14.84
C VAL A 55 -4.08 -23.97 16.12
N THR A 56 -4.44 -23.27 17.21
CA THR A 56 -3.73 -23.42 18.49
C THR A 56 -3.91 -24.80 19.11
N HIS A 57 -5.07 -25.44 18.99
CA HIS A 57 -5.27 -26.82 19.48
C HIS A 57 -4.58 -27.88 18.60
N ALA A 58 -4.56 -27.69 17.28
CA ALA A 58 -3.93 -28.63 16.35
C ALA A 58 -2.39 -28.64 16.43
N SER A 59 -1.76 -27.67 17.09
CA SER A 59 -0.30 -27.50 17.15
C SER A 59 0.33 -27.88 18.49
N LEU A 60 -0.41 -28.41 19.47
CA LEU A 60 0.10 -28.87 20.77
C LEU A 60 0.75 -30.26 20.69
N GLY A 61 1.64 -30.45 19.72
CA GLY A 61 2.15 -31.77 19.33
C GLY A 61 3.58 -31.82 18.79
N LEU A 62 4.42 -30.81 19.06
CA LEU A 62 5.87 -30.92 18.92
C LEU A 62 6.59 -29.80 19.70
N GLU A 63 7.36 -30.16 20.74
CA GLU A 63 8.21 -29.22 21.46
C GLU A 63 9.62 -29.17 20.85
N THR A 64 10.09 -27.97 20.51
CA THR A 64 11.51 -27.63 20.34
C THR A 64 11.77 -26.21 20.87
N PRO A 65 13.01 -25.89 21.32
CA PRO A 65 13.21 -24.88 22.36
C PRO A 65 13.19 -23.42 21.89
N VAL A 66 13.12 -22.55 22.88
CA VAL A 66 12.96 -21.10 22.76
C VAL A 66 14.33 -20.42 22.59
N ASP A 67 14.54 -19.74 21.48
CA ASP A 67 15.55 -18.68 21.35
C ASP A 67 14.84 -17.31 21.39
N GLY A 68 15.37 -16.40 22.21
CA GLY A 68 14.78 -15.08 22.46
C GLY A 68 15.58 -13.95 21.82
N ASP A 69 15.00 -13.30 20.81
CA ASP A 69 15.56 -12.09 20.21
C ASP A 69 14.88 -10.83 20.80
N ASP A 70 15.64 -10.11 21.62
CA ASP A 70 15.30 -8.80 22.15
C ASP A 70 15.48 -7.71 21.09
N TYR A 71 14.42 -6.95 20.79
CA TYR A 71 14.48 -5.77 19.92
C TYR A 71 14.21 -4.49 20.73
N GLY A 72 15.26 -4.05 21.43
CA GLY A 72 15.25 -2.79 22.19
C GLY A 72 15.01 -1.56 21.31
N GLY A 73 14.06 -0.72 21.72
CA GLY A 73 13.75 0.54 21.03
C GLY A 73 14.77 1.66 21.34
N GLY A 74 15.49 2.12 20.32
CA GLY A 74 16.39 3.27 20.43
C GLY A 74 15.70 4.61 20.14
N SER A 75 15.46 5.42 21.16
CA SER A 75 15.05 6.83 21.00
C SER A 75 16.27 7.70 20.66
N CYS A 76 16.12 8.61 19.69
CA CYS A 76 17.22 9.46 19.23
C CYS A 76 17.05 10.91 19.74
N SER A 77 17.90 11.31 20.69
CA SER A 77 17.91 12.66 21.29
C SER A 77 19.11 13.49 20.82
N LYS A 78 18.90 14.81 20.67
CA LYS A 78 19.84 15.76 20.03
C LYS A 78 21.14 15.97 20.81
N PRO A 79 22.28 16.22 20.14
CA PRO A 79 23.50 16.75 20.76
C PRO A 79 23.51 18.30 20.85
N PRO A 80 24.13 18.90 21.88
CA PRO A 80 24.36 20.35 21.99
C PRO A 80 25.71 20.82 21.40
N ALA A 81 25.86 22.13 21.21
CA ALA A 81 27.00 22.78 20.52
C ALA A 81 28.21 23.11 21.43
N PRO A 82 29.43 23.36 20.88
CA PRO A 82 30.67 23.59 21.66
C PRO A 82 31.29 25.00 21.56
N ALA A 83 31.96 25.47 22.63
CA ALA A 83 33.01 26.53 22.66
C ALA A 83 33.59 26.73 24.10
N PRO A 84 34.73 27.42 24.34
CA PRO A 84 36.07 27.27 23.72
C PRO A 84 37.30 27.48 24.69
N LYS A 85 38.55 27.34 24.17
CA LYS A 85 39.88 27.79 24.72
C LYS A 85 40.52 26.86 25.81
N LYS A 86 41.85 26.76 26.02
CA LYS A 86 43.08 27.47 25.53
C LYS A 86 44.35 26.55 25.57
N LYS A 87 45.53 27.07 25.14
CA LYS A 87 46.81 26.36 24.81
C LYS A 87 47.82 26.22 25.98
N THR A 88 48.72 25.21 25.95
CA THR A 88 50.22 25.35 26.19
C THR A 88 51.07 24.12 25.78
N LYS A 89 52.42 24.21 25.85
CA LYS A 89 53.46 23.28 25.34
C LYS A 89 54.13 22.48 26.52
N SER A 90 55.15 21.58 26.41
CA SER A 90 56.09 21.15 25.34
C SER A 90 56.87 19.83 25.66
N LYS A 91 57.53 19.23 24.64
CA LYS A 91 58.79 18.41 24.67
C LYS A 91 58.85 16.96 25.21
N SER A 92 59.08 16.03 24.26
CA SER A 92 60.02 14.86 24.24
C SER A 92 59.95 13.75 25.34
N SER A 93 60.19 12.46 25.06
CA SER A 93 61.16 11.89 24.11
C SER A 93 60.93 10.39 23.75
N LYS A 94 61.68 9.94 22.72
CA LYS A 94 62.09 8.56 22.35
C LYS A 94 61.07 7.55 21.77
N ARG A 95 61.64 6.81 20.80
CA ARG A 95 61.09 5.80 19.88
C ARG A 95 60.54 4.56 20.59
N ASP A 96 59.65 3.82 19.90
CA ASP A 96 60.05 2.55 19.28
C ASP A 96 59.21 2.25 18.03
N GLU A 97 59.66 1.27 17.25
CA GLU A 97 59.36 1.11 15.81
C GLU A 97 58.19 0.15 15.53
N ASN A 98 57.50 0.37 14.39
CA ASN A 98 57.35 -0.62 13.29
C ASN A 98 56.08 -0.35 12.45
N SER A 99 56.08 0.72 11.62
CA SER A 99 55.06 0.93 10.59
C SER A 99 55.56 0.44 9.22
N ILE A 100 55.16 -0.78 8.86
CA ILE A 100 55.55 -1.39 7.59
C ILE A 100 54.75 -0.75 6.43
N TRP A 101 55.45 -0.44 5.33
CA TRP A 101 54.92 0.02 4.03
C TRP A 101 54.46 1.50 3.91
N THR A 102 55.45 2.40 3.87
CA THR A 102 55.45 3.41 2.79
C THR A 102 56.77 3.33 2.01
N ARG A 103 56.69 3.08 0.70
CA ARG A 103 57.31 3.96 -0.33
C ARG A 103 56.92 3.54 -1.74
N SER A 104 56.62 4.54 -2.57
CA SER A 104 56.47 4.39 -4.02
C SER A 104 57.83 4.19 -4.71
N THR A 105 57.85 3.45 -5.82
CA THR A 105 58.73 3.77 -6.95
C THR A 105 57.98 3.61 -8.28
N SER A 106 58.15 4.60 -9.15
CA SER A 106 57.58 4.63 -10.50
C SER A 106 58.34 3.69 -11.45
N ARG A 107 57.63 2.92 -12.29
CA ARG A 107 58.17 2.36 -13.55
C ARG A 107 57.07 2.08 -14.58
N LYS A 108 57.04 2.94 -15.61
CA LYS A 108 56.70 2.73 -17.04
C LYS A 108 55.49 1.84 -17.43
N ARG A 109 54.54 2.47 -18.13
CA ARG A 109 53.32 1.91 -18.75
C ARG A 109 53.57 0.63 -19.58
N LYS A 110 52.69 -0.37 -19.45
CA LYS A 110 52.22 -1.20 -20.57
C LYS A 110 50.70 -1.07 -20.68
N ASN A 111 50.24 -0.47 -21.77
CA ASN A 111 48.84 -0.17 -22.00
C ASN A 111 48.13 -1.42 -22.56
N LYS A 112 47.61 -2.30 -21.69
CA LYS A 112 46.65 -3.33 -22.12
C LYS A 112 45.27 -2.67 -22.16
N LYS A 113 44.70 -2.50 -23.37
CA LYS A 113 43.27 -2.19 -23.51
C LYS A 113 42.49 -3.34 -22.88
N ALA A 114 41.89 -3.09 -21.72
CA ALA A 114 40.85 -3.97 -21.20
C ALA A 114 39.61 -3.77 -22.08
N THR A 115 39.23 -4.80 -22.83
CA THR A 115 37.93 -4.84 -23.50
C THR A 115 36.85 -4.67 -22.44
N PRO A 116 35.81 -3.84 -22.64
CA PRO A 116 34.65 -3.82 -21.76
C PRO A 116 33.92 -5.15 -21.90
N GLN A 117 34.32 -6.14 -21.11
CA GLN A 117 33.60 -7.40 -21.01
C GLN A 117 32.30 -7.09 -20.28
N GLN A 118 31.23 -6.87 -21.06
CA GLN A 118 29.88 -6.68 -20.55
C GLN A 118 29.59 -7.85 -19.62
N ARG A 119 29.54 -7.58 -18.30
CA ARG A 119 28.93 -8.49 -17.35
C ARG A 119 27.46 -8.58 -17.75
N ALA A 120 27.10 -9.65 -18.45
CA ALA A 120 25.71 -9.98 -18.68
C ALA A 120 25.01 -9.98 -17.32
N ALA A 121 23.99 -9.12 -17.16
CA ALA A 121 23.24 -9.05 -15.92
C ALA A 121 22.65 -10.43 -15.63
N ALA A 122 22.78 -10.91 -14.40
CA ALA A 122 22.30 -12.23 -14.03
C ALA A 122 20.76 -12.24 -14.14
N ALA A 123 20.25 -13.02 -15.09
CA ALA A 123 18.82 -13.18 -15.33
C ALA A 123 18.12 -13.68 -14.05
N GLN A 124 17.24 -12.85 -13.49
CA GLN A 124 16.49 -13.20 -12.29
C GLN A 124 15.30 -14.10 -12.66
N PRO A 125 15.07 -15.22 -11.95
CA PRO A 125 13.87 -16.04 -12.14
C PRO A 125 12.59 -15.23 -11.90
N TRP A 126 11.58 -15.36 -12.77
CA TRP A 126 10.31 -14.66 -12.59
C TRP A 126 9.42 -15.36 -11.56
N PRO A 127 8.95 -14.68 -10.49
CA PRO A 127 8.09 -15.30 -9.47
C PRO A 127 6.70 -15.74 -9.97
N GLY A 128 6.20 -15.13 -11.04
CA GLY A 128 4.81 -15.27 -11.50
C GLY A 128 4.46 -16.60 -12.19
N ALA A 129 5.33 -17.61 -12.15
CA ALA A 129 4.97 -18.97 -12.55
C ALA A 129 4.13 -19.69 -11.47
N ALA A 130 4.29 -19.31 -10.21
CA ALA A 130 3.44 -19.81 -9.12
C ALA A 130 2.11 -19.05 -9.10
N GLY A 131 0.99 -19.75 -8.90
CA GLY A 131 -0.34 -19.12 -8.81
C GLY A 131 -1.09 -18.94 -10.14
N ALA A 132 -0.60 -19.49 -11.26
CA ALA A 132 -1.29 -19.43 -12.56
C ALA A 132 -2.72 -20.01 -12.52
N GLU A 133 -2.98 -21.00 -11.66
CA GLU A 133 -4.32 -21.54 -11.39
C GLU A 133 -5.27 -20.48 -10.80
N GLU A 134 -4.78 -19.61 -9.91
CA GLU A 134 -5.60 -18.57 -9.28
C GLU A 134 -6.04 -17.47 -10.26
N CYS A 135 -5.40 -17.40 -11.43
CA CYS A 135 -5.73 -16.48 -12.53
C CYS A 135 -6.47 -17.18 -13.69
N ALA A 136 -6.98 -18.40 -13.47
CA ALA A 136 -7.62 -19.21 -14.51
C ALA A 136 -8.92 -18.61 -15.08
N PRO A 137 -9.38 -19.13 -16.23
CA PRO A 137 -10.76 -19.41 -16.58
C PRO A 137 -11.87 -18.86 -15.67
N GLY A 138 -12.36 -17.64 -15.89
CA GLY A 138 -13.52 -17.07 -15.19
C GLY A 138 -13.37 -16.82 -13.68
N GLN A 139 -12.16 -16.91 -13.09
CA GLN A 139 -11.97 -16.60 -11.68
C GLN A 139 -12.12 -15.09 -11.40
N PRO A 140 -12.82 -14.68 -10.31
CA PRO A 140 -12.90 -13.29 -9.89
C PRO A 140 -11.58 -12.81 -9.28
N VAL A 141 -11.42 -11.49 -9.14
CA VAL A 141 -10.27 -10.93 -8.42
C VAL A 141 -10.42 -11.20 -6.93
N LEU A 142 -9.47 -11.98 -6.38
CA LEU A 142 -9.39 -12.41 -4.98
C LEU A 142 -8.00 -12.13 -4.42
N LEU A 143 -7.84 -12.22 -3.09
CA LEU A 143 -6.53 -12.29 -2.43
C LEU A 143 -5.84 -13.61 -2.77
N SER A 144 -4.55 -13.56 -3.11
CA SER A 144 -3.78 -14.72 -3.55
C SER A 144 -3.41 -15.64 -2.39
N ARG A 145 -3.51 -16.97 -2.59
CA ARG A 145 -2.98 -17.96 -1.63
C ARG A 145 -1.47 -18.14 -1.77
N VAL A 146 -0.93 -17.80 -2.95
CA VAL A 146 0.49 -17.91 -3.31
C VAL A 146 1.25 -16.63 -2.99
N PHE A 147 0.71 -15.46 -3.36
CA PHE A 147 1.32 -14.15 -3.11
C PHE A 147 0.86 -13.55 -1.79
N LYS A 148 1.07 -14.32 -0.72
CA LYS A 148 0.92 -13.89 0.67
C LYS A 148 2.06 -14.49 1.51
N SER A 149 2.39 -13.86 2.62
CA SER A 149 3.19 -14.54 3.63
C SER A 149 2.41 -15.72 4.23
N GLU A 150 3.12 -16.76 4.69
CA GLU A 150 2.55 -17.93 5.34
C GLU A 150 1.61 -17.56 6.49
N ARG A 151 2.00 -16.56 7.29
CA ARG A 151 1.29 -16.11 8.50
C ARG A 151 0.10 -15.16 8.23
N ILE A 152 -0.21 -14.84 6.97
CA ILE A 152 -1.52 -14.28 6.63
C ILE A 152 -2.54 -15.41 6.50
N LEU A 153 -3.61 -15.32 7.28
CA LEU A 153 -4.79 -16.16 7.14
C LEU A 153 -5.78 -15.49 6.19
N LEU A 154 -6.46 -16.28 5.36
CA LEU A 154 -7.55 -15.82 4.49
C LEU A 154 -8.84 -16.55 4.87
N LEU A 155 -9.98 -15.87 4.81
CA LEU A 155 -11.28 -16.56 4.87
C LEU A 155 -11.51 -17.37 3.60
N ALA A 156 -12.50 -18.26 3.64
CA ALA A 156 -12.93 -19.05 2.48
C ALA A 156 -13.33 -18.17 1.28
N ASP A 157 -13.86 -16.97 1.53
CA ASP A 157 -14.20 -15.98 0.49
C ASP A 157 -12.98 -15.39 -0.23
N ARG A 158 -11.77 -15.51 0.35
CA ARG A 158 -10.52 -14.89 -0.12
C ARG A 158 -10.62 -13.38 -0.37
N LEU A 159 -11.58 -12.70 0.24
CA LEU A 159 -11.68 -11.24 0.27
C LEU A 159 -11.22 -10.69 1.62
N THR A 160 -11.27 -11.50 2.67
CA THR A 160 -10.88 -11.10 4.02
C THR A 160 -9.53 -11.71 4.41
N ALA A 161 -8.58 -10.86 4.82
CA ALA A 161 -7.26 -11.25 5.33
C ALA A 161 -7.12 -10.95 6.81
N ALA A 162 -6.34 -11.80 7.51
CA ALA A 162 -6.00 -11.60 8.90
C ALA A 162 -4.54 -11.95 9.22
N SER A 163 -3.98 -11.31 10.26
CA SER A 163 -2.63 -11.59 10.79
C SER A 163 -2.66 -11.75 12.30
N SER A 164 -1.87 -12.71 12.80
CA SER A 164 -1.75 -13.05 14.23
C SER A 164 -0.38 -12.73 14.84
N LYS A 165 0.63 -12.35 14.04
CA LYS A 165 1.99 -12.01 14.53
C LYS A 165 2.82 -11.22 13.52
N GLY A 166 3.19 -9.99 13.89
CA GLY A 166 4.15 -9.15 13.15
C GLY A 166 3.63 -8.66 11.79
N TYR A 167 4.38 -7.75 11.14
CA TYR A 167 4.03 -7.26 9.81
C TYR A 167 4.18 -8.36 8.78
N ARG A 168 3.12 -8.61 8.00
CA ARG A 168 3.05 -9.63 6.94
C ARG A 168 2.16 -9.14 5.80
N MET A 169 2.52 -9.38 4.54
CA MET A 169 1.78 -8.92 3.37
C MET A 169 0.92 -10.01 2.71
N VAL A 170 -0.17 -9.59 2.06
CA VAL A 170 -0.87 -10.32 1.00
C VAL A 170 -1.13 -9.38 -0.18
N ARG A 171 -1.04 -9.91 -1.39
CA ARG A 171 -1.42 -9.26 -2.65
C ARG A 171 -2.66 -9.92 -3.25
N ALA A 172 -3.41 -9.15 -4.05
CA ALA A 172 -4.44 -9.71 -4.92
C ALA A 172 -3.84 -10.60 -6.03
N THR A 173 -4.69 -11.43 -6.61
CA THR A 173 -4.41 -12.30 -7.78
C THR A 173 -4.13 -11.49 -9.04
N HIS A 174 -4.86 -10.40 -9.25
CA HIS A 174 -4.79 -9.55 -10.43
C HIS A 174 -4.15 -8.20 -10.11
N GLY A 175 -3.42 -7.65 -11.07
CA GLY A 175 -2.69 -6.38 -10.94
C GLY A 175 -2.59 -5.65 -12.28
N VAL A 176 -2.41 -4.34 -12.21
CA VAL A 176 -2.58 -3.39 -13.32
C VAL A 176 -1.25 -2.75 -13.70
N ALA A 177 -1.05 -2.50 -14.99
CA ALA A 177 0.15 -1.84 -15.51
C ALA A 177 -0.17 -0.57 -16.33
N ALA A 178 -1.42 -0.37 -16.74
CA ALA A 178 -1.85 0.81 -17.49
C ALA A 178 -3.30 1.18 -17.14
N GLY A 179 -3.68 2.44 -17.35
CA GLY A 179 -5.03 2.95 -17.08
C GLY A 179 -5.25 3.41 -15.62
N ALA A 180 -6.50 3.79 -15.30
CA ALA A 180 -6.90 4.23 -13.97
C ALA A 180 -7.77 3.17 -13.28
N TRP A 181 -7.46 2.83 -12.03
CA TRP A 181 -8.06 1.71 -11.30
C TRP A 181 -8.35 2.03 -9.83
N TYR A 182 -9.39 1.39 -9.30
CA TYR A 182 -9.86 1.62 -7.93
C TYR A 182 -10.30 0.33 -7.23
N PHE A 183 -10.01 0.24 -5.93
CA PHE A 183 -10.59 -0.74 -5.01
C PHE A 183 -10.77 -0.15 -3.62
N GLU A 184 -11.53 -0.84 -2.76
CA GLU A 184 -11.70 -0.48 -1.35
C GLU A 184 -11.16 -1.56 -0.40
N VAL A 185 -10.83 -1.15 0.82
CA VAL A 185 -10.57 -2.03 1.96
C VAL A 185 -11.33 -1.53 3.18
N LYS A 186 -12.21 -2.36 3.75
CA LYS A 186 -12.81 -2.13 5.07
C LYS A 186 -11.87 -2.65 6.15
N VAL A 187 -11.54 -1.82 7.13
CA VAL A 187 -10.85 -2.25 8.35
C VAL A 187 -11.88 -2.87 9.28
N ILE A 188 -11.80 -4.19 9.50
CA ILE A 188 -12.78 -4.91 10.32
C ILE A 188 -12.36 -4.91 11.79
N HIS A 189 -11.10 -5.26 12.06
CA HIS A 189 -10.56 -5.31 13.42
C HIS A 189 -9.05 -5.02 13.39
N LEU A 190 -8.58 -4.20 14.32
CA LEU A 190 -7.17 -4.03 14.65
C LEU A 190 -6.94 -4.44 16.11
N GLY A 191 -7.86 -4.08 17.02
CA GLY A 191 -7.66 -4.20 18.45
C GLY A 191 -6.58 -3.24 18.98
N SER A 192 -6.24 -3.36 20.26
CA SER A 192 -5.31 -2.42 20.93
C SER A 192 -3.84 -2.54 20.53
N THR A 193 -3.49 -3.52 19.69
CA THR A 193 -2.11 -3.82 19.28
C THR A 193 -1.96 -3.97 17.77
N GLY A 194 -3.05 -3.73 17.03
CA GLY A 194 -3.12 -3.99 15.62
C GLY A 194 -2.77 -2.79 14.78
N HIS A 195 -2.00 -3.03 13.72
CA HIS A 195 -1.64 -2.01 12.75
C HIS A 195 -1.75 -2.52 11.32
N ALA A 196 -2.04 -1.60 10.40
CA ALA A 196 -2.17 -1.90 8.98
C ALA A 196 -1.41 -0.88 8.13
N ARG A 197 -0.73 -1.37 7.08
CA ARG A 197 -0.38 -0.55 5.92
C ARG A 197 -0.99 -1.15 4.68
N LEU A 198 -1.79 -0.36 3.99
CA LEU A 198 -2.64 -0.77 2.87
C LEU A 198 -2.23 0.04 1.63
N GLY A 199 -2.36 -0.52 0.43
CA GLY A 199 -2.01 0.20 -0.79
C GLY A 199 -1.67 -0.71 -1.97
N TRP A 200 -0.59 -0.36 -2.67
CA TRP A 200 -0.20 -1.00 -3.92
C TRP A 200 1.20 -1.62 -3.80
N ALA A 201 1.40 -2.81 -4.36
CA ALA A 201 2.71 -3.47 -4.40
C ALA A 201 2.88 -4.25 -5.72
N THR A 202 4.09 -4.25 -6.29
CA THR A 202 4.42 -5.10 -7.45
C THR A 202 4.82 -6.51 -7.04
N ASN A 203 5.06 -7.37 -8.01
CA ASN A 203 5.61 -8.72 -7.79
C ASN A 203 7.07 -8.73 -7.30
N MET A 204 7.77 -7.60 -7.38
CA MET A 204 9.14 -7.41 -6.86
C MET A 204 9.16 -6.94 -5.39
N ALA A 205 8.01 -6.66 -4.79
CA ALA A 205 7.90 -6.38 -3.36
C ALA A 205 8.03 -7.67 -2.54
N ASP A 206 8.87 -7.63 -1.50
CA ASP A 206 9.00 -8.71 -0.53
C ASP A 206 7.69 -8.87 0.26
N ILE A 207 7.16 -10.09 0.31
CA ILE A 207 5.86 -10.42 0.90
C ILE A 207 5.91 -10.55 2.44
N ASP A 208 7.10 -10.69 3.02
CA ASP A 208 7.30 -10.68 4.47
C ASP A 208 7.56 -9.26 5.02
N MET A 209 7.72 -8.26 4.13
CA MET A 209 7.86 -6.85 4.50
C MET A 209 6.52 -6.10 4.46
N PRO A 210 6.38 -4.99 5.23
CA PRO A 210 5.17 -4.17 5.16
C PRO A 210 5.08 -3.39 3.83
N VAL A 211 3.85 -3.07 3.40
CA VAL A 211 3.60 -2.21 2.24
C VAL A 211 4.27 -0.85 2.47
N GLY A 212 5.00 -0.36 1.47
CA GLY A 212 5.81 0.86 1.55
C GLY A 212 7.24 0.65 2.07
N CYS A 213 7.67 -0.57 2.40
CA CYS A 213 9.02 -0.84 2.91
C CYS A 213 10.13 -0.59 1.86
N GLY A 214 9.91 -1.03 0.61
CA GLY A 214 10.87 -0.89 -0.49
C GLY A 214 10.28 -0.22 -1.73
N ALA A 215 11.13 -0.07 -2.75
CA ALA A 215 10.85 0.63 -4.01
C ALA A 215 9.57 0.15 -4.75
N TYR A 216 9.23 -1.12 -4.56
CA TYR A 216 8.19 -1.80 -5.32
C TYR A 216 6.82 -1.76 -4.63
N SER A 217 6.63 -0.87 -3.65
CA SER A 217 5.37 -0.75 -2.91
C SER A 217 5.11 0.67 -2.39
N PHE A 218 3.84 1.03 -2.30
CA PHE A 218 3.34 2.33 -1.86
C PHE A 218 2.22 2.11 -0.85
N GLY A 219 2.44 2.52 0.40
CA GLY A 219 1.54 2.27 1.51
C GLY A 219 0.90 3.54 2.06
N TYR A 220 -0.28 3.37 2.62
CA TYR A 220 -0.99 4.29 3.50
C TYR A 220 -1.01 3.66 4.90
N ARG A 221 -0.74 4.44 5.95
CA ARG A 221 -0.58 3.94 7.32
C ARG A 221 -1.73 4.35 8.23
N ASP A 222 -2.16 3.39 9.04
CA ASP A 222 -3.23 3.48 10.02
C ASP A 222 -3.02 4.55 11.10
N ILE A 223 -1.86 4.59 11.77
CA ILE A 223 -1.67 5.36 13.01
C ILE A 223 -1.82 6.88 12.81
N ASP A 224 -1.21 7.43 11.75
CA ASP A 224 -1.02 8.87 11.57
C ASP A 224 -1.37 9.35 10.14
N GLY A 225 -2.03 8.51 9.34
CA GLY A 225 -2.39 8.86 7.97
C GLY A 225 -1.17 9.08 7.05
N ALA A 226 0.02 8.68 7.48
CA ALA A 226 1.23 8.87 6.71
C ALA A 226 1.22 8.01 5.43
N LYS A 227 1.71 8.60 4.33
CA LYS A 227 2.08 7.82 3.14
C LYS A 227 3.48 7.26 3.35
N VAL A 228 3.71 6.04 2.87
CA VAL A 228 4.91 5.24 3.16
C VAL A 228 5.50 4.68 1.87
N HIS A 229 6.76 4.98 1.60
CA HIS A 229 7.52 4.45 0.48
C HIS A 229 9.01 4.40 0.82
N MET A 230 9.72 3.36 0.38
CA MET A 230 11.14 3.15 0.74
C MET A 230 11.42 3.23 2.26
N SER A 231 10.45 2.81 3.09
CA SER A 231 10.43 2.93 4.56
C SER A 231 10.38 4.36 5.13
N TRP A 232 10.41 5.39 4.30
CA TRP A 232 10.15 6.77 4.69
C TRP A 232 8.66 7.00 4.92
N ARG A 233 8.32 7.92 5.82
CA ARG A 233 6.95 8.30 6.17
C ARG A 233 6.80 9.80 6.00
N ASP A 234 5.89 10.21 5.13
CA ASP A 234 5.54 11.60 4.93
C ASP A 234 4.10 11.83 5.40
N SER A 235 3.83 13.01 5.99
CA SER A 235 2.47 13.45 6.29
C SER A 235 1.64 13.48 5.01
N TYR A 236 0.38 13.05 5.10
CA TYR A 236 -0.49 12.92 3.94
C TYR A 236 -1.96 13.09 4.30
N GLY A 237 -2.56 12.11 4.99
CA GLY A 237 -3.86 12.32 5.64
C GLY A 237 -3.72 13.27 6.83
N GLU A 238 -4.78 14.01 7.14
CA GLU A 238 -4.85 14.83 8.36
C GLU A 238 -4.88 13.97 9.63
N GLU A 239 -5.46 12.78 9.51
CA GLU A 239 -5.61 11.80 10.58
C GLU A 239 -5.34 10.37 10.10
N GLY A 240 -5.15 9.48 11.07
CA GLY A 240 -5.11 8.04 10.86
C GLY A 240 -6.47 7.43 10.49
N TYR A 241 -6.48 6.12 10.30
CA TYR A 241 -7.68 5.31 10.06
C TYR A 241 -7.74 4.12 11.02
N GLY A 242 -8.95 3.67 11.35
CA GLY A 242 -9.20 2.66 12.37
C GLY A 242 -10.31 1.68 11.99
N GLU A 243 -10.81 0.94 12.99
CA GLU A 243 -11.89 -0.02 12.81
C GLU A 243 -13.17 0.64 12.30
N GLY A 244 -13.84 -0.01 11.36
CA GLY A 244 -15.05 0.51 10.73
C GLY A 244 -14.80 1.35 9.47
N ASP A 245 -13.65 2.01 9.36
CA ASP A 245 -13.31 2.81 8.17
C ASP A 245 -13.26 1.95 6.90
N VAL A 246 -13.71 2.54 5.79
CA VAL A 246 -13.54 2.02 4.44
C VAL A 246 -12.60 2.95 3.68
N LEU A 247 -11.48 2.41 3.25
CA LEU A 247 -10.47 3.16 2.52
C LEU A 247 -10.54 2.85 1.03
N GLY A 248 -10.51 3.88 0.20
CA GLY A 248 -10.40 3.78 -1.24
C GLY A 248 -8.95 3.92 -1.71
N PHE A 249 -8.58 3.14 -2.72
CA PHE A 249 -7.22 3.09 -3.27
C PHE A 249 -7.28 3.31 -4.77
N TYR A 250 -6.77 4.47 -5.22
CA TYR A 250 -6.71 4.85 -6.63
C TYR A 250 -5.27 4.71 -7.14
N ILE A 251 -5.13 4.28 -8.39
CA ILE A 251 -3.88 4.36 -9.16
C ILE A 251 -4.19 4.76 -10.60
N SER A 252 -3.33 5.60 -11.19
CA SER A 252 -3.35 5.95 -12.62
C SER A 252 -1.98 5.69 -13.21
N LEU A 253 -1.95 4.96 -14.32
CA LEU A 253 -0.76 4.54 -15.05
C LEU A 253 -0.91 4.88 -16.55
N PRO A 254 -0.83 6.16 -16.95
CA PRO A 254 -0.87 6.53 -18.37
C PRO A 254 0.33 5.89 -19.10
N ASP A 255 0.07 5.19 -20.21
CA ASP A 255 1.08 4.44 -20.99
C ASP A 255 1.97 3.46 -20.19
N GLY A 256 1.57 3.10 -18.96
CA GLY A 256 2.42 2.35 -18.02
C GLY A 256 2.84 0.94 -18.48
N GLU A 257 2.11 0.35 -19.44
CA GLU A 257 2.47 -0.92 -20.09
C GLU A 257 3.84 -0.87 -20.80
N ARG A 258 4.29 0.32 -21.23
CA ARG A 258 5.63 0.50 -21.85
C ARG A 258 6.77 0.40 -20.83
N TYR A 259 6.44 0.57 -19.55
CA TYR A 259 7.36 0.60 -18.42
C TYR A 259 7.30 -0.69 -17.59
N GLU A 260 6.50 -1.68 -18.01
CA GLU A 260 6.48 -2.98 -17.35
C GLU A 260 7.75 -3.78 -17.71
N PRO A 261 8.48 -4.33 -16.71
CA PRO A 261 9.62 -5.20 -16.97
C PRO A 261 9.24 -6.41 -17.82
N GLN A 262 9.86 -6.54 -19.00
CA GLN A 262 9.56 -7.65 -19.89
C GLN A 262 10.06 -8.98 -19.32
N VAL A 263 9.26 -10.02 -19.52
CA VAL A 263 9.55 -11.40 -19.11
C VAL A 263 9.74 -12.21 -20.38
N ASN A 264 10.86 -12.91 -20.50
CA ASN A 264 11.11 -13.86 -21.58
C ASN A 264 11.21 -15.27 -21.04
N LEU A 265 10.91 -16.27 -21.87
CA LEU A 265 11.18 -17.66 -21.56
C LEU A 265 12.64 -18.01 -21.88
N ASN A 266 13.34 -18.63 -20.94
CA ASN A 266 14.67 -19.19 -21.23
C ASN A 266 14.55 -20.49 -22.03
N ASN A 267 15.69 -21.02 -22.49
CA ASN A 267 15.77 -22.26 -23.30
C ASN A 267 15.17 -23.51 -22.61
N LYS A 268 14.75 -23.44 -21.34
CA LYS A 268 14.06 -24.49 -20.58
C LYS A 268 12.59 -24.17 -20.31
N GLY A 269 12.01 -23.20 -21.02
CA GLY A 269 10.62 -22.76 -20.86
C GLY A 269 10.33 -22.04 -19.54
N LYS A 270 11.34 -21.64 -18.76
CA LYS A 270 11.13 -20.92 -17.50
C LYS A 270 11.18 -19.41 -17.72
N PRO A 271 10.20 -18.64 -17.21
CA PRO A 271 10.21 -17.19 -17.33
C PRO A 271 11.34 -16.56 -16.52
N PHE A 272 12.02 -15.57 -17.10
CA PHE A 272 13.06 -14.77 -16.49
C PHE A 272 12.87 -13.29 -16.84
N LEU A 273 13.28 -12.40 -15.94
CA LEU A 273 13.21 -10.96 -16.17
C LEU A 273 14.26 -10.52 -17.19
N VAL A 274 13.84 -9.83 -18.25
CA VAL A 274 14.74 -9.10 -19.13
C VAL A 274 14.94 -7.71 -18.53
N GLN A 275 16.17 -7.42 -18.10
CA GLN A 275 16.57 -6.06 -17.79
C GLN A 275 16.73 -5.26 -19.09
N GLY A 276 15.61 -4.73 -19.60
CA GLY A 276 15.62 -3.61 -20.52
C GLY A 276 16.24 -2.38 -19.85
N GLN A 277 16.74 -1.43 -20.66
CA GLN A 277 17.36 -0.21 -20.15
C GLN A 277 16.39 0.64 -19.31
N ASP A 278 15.08 0.47 -19.54
CA ASP A 278 13.99 1.20 -18.88
C ASP A 278 13.38 0.47 -17.67
N ALA A 279 13.95 -0.66 -17.20
CA ALA A 279 13.38 -1.47 -16.11
C ALA A 279 13.35 -0.79 -14.72
N GLN A 280 13.85 0.45 -14.60
CA GLN A 280 13.73 1.33 -13.44
C GLN A 280 13.21 2.74 -13.83
N ALA A 281 12.69 2.91 -15.04
CA ALA A 281 12.09 4.17 -15.45
C ALA A 281 10.76 4.39 -14.70
N HIS A 282 10.46 5.67 -14.44
CA HIS A 282 9.20 6.10 -13.83
C HIS A 282 8.15 6.30 -14.92
N VAL A 283 6.88 6.02 -14.63
CA VAL A 283 5.73 6.22 -15.54
C VAL A 283 5.31 7.70 -15.48
N PRO A 284 5.55 8.52 -16.51
CA PRO A 284 5.31 9.97 -16.42
C PRO A 284 3.82 10.29 -16.29
N GLY A 285 3.45 11.15 -15.34
CA GLY A 285 2.07 11.50 -15.06
C GLY A 285 1.27 10.42 -14.32
N SER A 286 1.91 9.33 -13.89
CA SER A 286 1.27 8.34 -13.01
C SER A 286 1.02 8.89 -11.61
N LYS A 287 -0.06 8.44 -10.98
CA LYS A 287 -0.56 9.00 -9.71
C LYS A 287 -1.16 7.93 -8.81
N ILE A 288 -0.95 8.06 -7.50
CA ILE A 288 -1.65 7.29 -6.46
C ILE A 288 -2.37 8.27 -5.54
N CYS A 289 -3.65 8.02 -5.27
CA CYS A 289 -4.45 8.74 -4.29
C CYS A 289 -5.13 7.74 -3.35
N TYR A 290 -5.33 8.11 -2.10
CA TYR A 290 -6.10 7.34 -1.13
C TYR A 290 -7.31 8.15 -0.66
N PHE A 291 -8.36 7.43 -0.26
CA PHE A 291 -9.63 8.00 0.17
C PHE A 291 -9.99 7.39 1.52
N LYS A 292 -10.58 8.17 2.42
CA LYS A 292 -11.13 7.70 3.70
C LYS A 292 -12.63 7.95 3.67
N ASN A 293 -13.44 6.89 3.73
CA ASN A 293 -14.91 6.93 3.65
C ASN A 293 -15.42 7.78 2.46
N GLY A 294 -14.77 7.63 1.30
CA GLY A 294 -15.08 8.36 0.06
C GLY A 294 -14.43 9.75 -0.07
N VAL A 295 -13.84 10.30 1.00
CA VAL A 295 -13.17 11.61 0.98
C VAL A 295 -11.70 11.46 0.56
N CYS A 296 -11.33 12.11 -0.55
CA CYS A 296 -9.96 12.12 -1.05
C CYS A 296 -8.99 12.73 -0.03
N GLN A 297 -7.90 12.03 0.28
CA GLN A 297 -6.83 12.49 1.17
C GLN A 297 -5.73 13.27 0.41
N GLY A 298 -5.99 13.64 -0.85
CA GLY A 298 -5.04 14.32 -1.74
C GLY A 298 -4.14 13.37 -2.52
N LEU A 299 -3.07 13.91 -3.09
CA LEU A 299 -2.15 13.18 -3.97
C LEU A 299 -1.01 12.55 -3.17
N ALA A 300 -0.97 11.21 -3.12
CA ALA A 300 0.01 10.48 -2.33
C ALA A 300 1.36 10.41 -3.05
N PHE A 301 1.37 9.85 -4.26
CA PHE A 301 2.58 9.67 -5.06
C PHE A 301 2.34 10.09 -6.51
N GLU A 302 3.36 10.65 -7.13
CA GLU A 302 3.41 11.02 -8.55
C GLU A 302 4.64 10.38 -9.19
N ASP A 303 4.59 10.16 -10.50
CA ASP A 303 5.68 9.60 -11.31
C ASP A 303 6.28 8.34 -10.63
N ILE A 304 5.45 7.31 -10.41
CA ILE A 304 5.91 6.07 -9.75
C ILE A 304 6.68 5.17 -10.71
N LEU A 305 7.45 4.22 -10.17
CA LEU A 305 8.24 3.27 -10.97
C LEU A 305 7.38 2.44 -11.93
N GLY A 306 7.98 2.06 -13.06
CA GLY A 306 7.40 1.11 -14.00
C GLY A 306 7.16 -0.27 -13.39
N GLY A 307 6.03 -0.88 -13.74
CA GLY A 307 5.68 -2.23 -13.30
C GLY A 307 4.20 -2.47 -13.14
N ARG A 308 3.88 -3.69 -12.70
CA ARG A 308 2.51 -4.14 -12.43
C ARG A 308 2.17 -4.03 -10.96
N TYR A 309 1.15 -3.25 -10.64
CA TYR A 309 0.71 -2.97 -9.28
C TYR A 309 -0.50 -3.81 -8.91
N TYR A 310 -0.40 -4.50 -7.78
CA TYR A 310 -1.46 -5.32 -7.19
C TYR A 310 -1.98 -4.61 -5.93
N PRO A 311 -3.30 -4.63 -5.68
CA PRO A 311 -3.86 -4.33 -4.36
C PRO A 311 -3.15 -5.16 -3.28
N ALA A 312 -2.71 -4.50 -2.22
CA ALA A 312 -1.89 -5.10 -1.18
C ALA A 312 -2.29 -4.61 0.21
N ALA A 313 -2.27 -5.54 1.17
CA ALA A 313 -2.39 -5.24 2.58
C ALA A 313 -1.21 -5.85 3.33
N SER A 314 -0.67 -5.11 4.28
CA SER A 314 0.19 -5.65 5.31
C SER A 314 -0.38 -5.36 6.70
N LEU A 315 -0.44 -6.40 7.52
CA LEU A 315 -1.09 -6.39 8.83
C LEU A 315 -0.09 -6.79 9.90
N TYR A 316 -0.16 -6.14 11.06
CA TYR A 316 0.66 -6.39 12.25
C TYR A 316 -0.25 -6.56 13.46
N THR A 317 0.06 -7.54 14.32
CA THR A 317 -0.38 -7.55 15.72
C THR A 317 0.68 -8.21 16.60
N MET A 318 0.57 -8.04 17.92
CA MET A 318 1.41 -8.76 18.88
C MET A 318 0.98 -10.24 19.00
N PRO A 319 1.92 -11.17 19.31
CA PRO A 319 1.57 -12.55 19.59
C PRO A 319 0.50 -12.67 20.68
N ASN A 320 -0.35 -13.69 20.59
CA ASN A 320 -1.40 -14.02 21.57
C ASN A 320 -2.42 -12.89 21.80
N LYS A 321 -2.57 -11.98 20.83
CA LYS A 321 -3.67 -11.00 20.74
C LYS A 321 -4.67 -11.42 19.66
N PRO A 322 -5.89 -10.86 19.66
CA PRO A 322 -6.82 -11.03 18.54
C PRO A 322 -6.16 -10.69 17.20
N ASN A 323 -6.54 -11.42 16.16
CA ASN A 323 -6.01 -11.18 14.83
C ASN A 323 -6.48 -9.81 14.33
N CYS A 324 -5.61 -9.04 13.67
CA CYS A 324 -6.10 -7.95 12.82
C CYS A 324 -6.80 -8.52 11.60
N VAL A 325 -7.87 -7.89 11.15
CA VAL A 325 -8.73 -8.33 10.05
C VAL A 325 -9.06 -7.15 9.15
N VAL A 326 -8.85 -7.29 7.84
CA VAL A 326 -9.29 -6.35 6.81
C VAL A 326 -10.00 -7.09 5.68
N LYS A 327 -10.97 -6.45 5.04
CA LYS A 327 -11.73 -7.02 3.91
C LYS A 327 -11.61 -6.14 2.67
N PHE A 328 -11.17 -6.74 1.58
CA PHE A 328 -11.10 -6.10 0.28
C PHE A 328 -12.46 -6.12 -0.42
N ASN A 329 -12.73 -5.04 -1.15
CA ASN A 329 -13.81 -4.93 -2.11
C ASN A 329 -13.21 -4.44 -3.44
N PHE A 330 -13.13 -5.33 -4.42
CA PHE A 330 -12.56 -5.02 -5.74
C PHE A 330 -13.57 -4.33 -6.68
N GLY A 331 -14.81 -4.14 -6.24
CA GLY A 331 -15.90 -3.59 -7.05
C GLY A 331 -16.72 -4.66 -7.77
N PRO A 332 -17.66 -4.25 -8.65
CA PRO A 332 -18.00 -2.87 -8.97
C PRO A 332 -18.84 -2.16 -7.89
N ASN A 333 -19.41 -2.92 -6.94
CA ASN A 333 -20.30 -2.41 -5.90
C ASN A 333 -19.50 -1.89 -4.69
N PHE A 334 -19.08 -0.63 -4.75
CA PHE A 334 -18.33 0.05 -3.69
C PHE A 334 -19.22 0.60 -2.56
N ASN A 335 -18.67 0.71 -1.36
CA ASN A 335 -19.33 1.28 -0.18
C ASN A 335 -19.30 2.81 -0.19
N PHE A 336 -18.17 3.39 -0.61
CA PHE A 336 -17.91 4.84 -0.64
C PHE A 336 -17.15 5.23 -1.91
N PHE A 337 -17.73 4.98 -3.08
CA PHE A 337 -17.16 5.44 -4.34
C PHE A 337 -17.15 6.98 -4.40
N PRO A 338 -16.01 7.63 -4.68
CA PRO A 338 -15.95 9.09 -4.81
C PRO A 338 -16.82 9.59 -5.96
N GLN A 339 -17.55 10.69 -5.72
CA GLN A 339 -18.35 11.36 -6.76
C GLN A 339 -17.49 12.16 -7.75
N ASP A 340 -16.31 12.62 -7.29
CA ASP A 340 -15.31 13.32 -8.08
C ASP A 340 -13.91 12.80 -7.71
N PHE A 341 -13.01 12.83 -8.69
CA PHE A 341 -11.60 12.46 -8.58
C PHE A 341 -10.67 13.68 -8.78
N GLY A 342 -11.18 14.91 -8.73
CA GLY A 342 -10.38 16.15 -8.80
C GLY A 342 -9.75 16.37 -10.17
N GLY A 343 -10.47 16.01 -11.25
CA GLY A 343 -9.96 16.06 -12.62
C GLY A 343 -8.99 14.92 -13.01
N LEU A 344 -8.76 13.96 -12.12
CA LEU A 344 -8.09 12.70 -12.50
C LEU A 344 -9.04 11.82 -13.35
N PRO A 345 -8.52 10.93 -14.21
CA PRO A 345 -9.34 9.98 -14.96
C PRO A 345 -10.24 9.14 -14.04
N ILE A 346 -11.51 8.95 -14.43
CA ILE A 346 -12.43 8.08 -13.71
C ILE A 346 -11.89 6.64 -13.75
N PRO A 347 -11.69 5.99 -12.59
CA PRO A 347 -11.10 4.66 -12.53
C PRO A 347 -12.10 3.56 -12.89
N GLN A 348 -11.58 2.46 -13.44
CA GLN A 348 -12.30 1.19 -13.52
C GLN A 348 -12.18 0.42 -12.19
N PRO A 349 -13.18 -0.39 -11.81
CA PRO A 349 -13.08 -1.23 -10.62
C PRO A 349 -12.04 -2.35 -10.84
N MET A 350 -11.26 -2.68 -9.83
CA MET A 350 -10.27 -3.77 -9.89
C MET A 350 -10.90 -5.13 -10.28
N SER A 351 -12.20 -5.34 -10.06
CA SER A 351 -12.94 -6.53 -10.51
C SER A 351 -13.00 -6.71 -12.03
N GLU A 352 -12.79 -5.63 -12.81
CA GLU A 352 -12.81 -5.65 -14.28
C GLU A 352 -11.42 -5.87 -14.92
N VAL A 353 -10.36 -6.02 -14.11
CA VAL A 353 -8.99 -6.18 -14.64
C VAL A 353 -8.92 -7.42 -15.55
N PRO A 354 -8.53 -7.25 -16.83
CA PRO A 354 -8.47 -8.37 -17.77
C PRO A 354 -7.47 -9.45 -17.32
N ARG A 355 -7.82 -10.73 -17.53
CA ARG A 355 -6.89 -11.85 -17.35
C ARG A 355 -5.62 -11.60 -18.17
N GLN A 356 -4.50 -11.97 -17.57
CA GLN A 356 -3.22 -12.00 -18.28
C GLN A 356 -2.81 -13.45 -18.52
N ALA A 357 -2.60 -13.80 -19.80
CA ALA A 357 -1.73 -14.91 -20.12
C ALA A 357 -0.29 -14.48 -19.81
N LEU A 358 0.56 -15.41 -19.35
CA LEU A 358 2.01 -15.17 -19.46
C LEU A 358 2.32 -15.02 -20.96
N ARG A 359 2.87 -13.87 -21.34
CA ARG A 359 3.46 -13.63 -22.67
C ARG A 359 4.91 -14.10 -22.66
#